data_AF-A0A7C3QVW9-F1
#
_entry.id   AF-A0A7C3QVW9-F1
#
_cell.length_a   1.000
_cell.length_b   1.000
_cell.length_c   1.000
_cell.angle_alpha   90.00
_cell.angle_beta   90.00
_cell.angle_gamma   90.00
#
_symmetry.space_group_name_H-M   'P 1'
#
loop_
_entity.id
_entity.type
_entity.pdbx_description
1 polymer ?
#
loop_
_entity_poly.entity_id
_entity_poly.type
_entity_poly.pdbx_seq_one_letter_code
_entity_poly.pdbx_strand_id
1 'polypeptide(L)'
;MKHVDQNAVGTLLTVYTDIDLLALELCADRIGTAPTLEAKLELAHQVEEERIHFRIQEKWLATIGMPFRSPIDPLHRKAILERFSRMDWFDFLSCLQIGIEGIGISLVEKVASRADEGTRASLEIPIRDEKRQTSFGLSELRRIVSEASPEEREALTERLLANLNDLYTLAEECLPVRFEDYWSRLGLTREEMWETVHQKTLEMFEALGLSRALPEAFSCK
;
A
#
# COMPACT_ATOMS: atom_id res chain seq x y z
N MET A 1 18.05 19.89 -18.29
CA MET A 1 17.58 18.78 -17.42
C MET A 1 17.03 19.41 -16.15
N LYS A 2 15.78 19.12 -15.76
CA LYS A 2 15.30 19.48 -14.43
C LYS A 2 16.10 18.64 -13.43
N HIS A 3 16.70 19.28 -12.44
CA HIS A 3 17.38 18.58 -11.36
C HIS A 3 16.29 17.86 -10.54
N VAL A 4 16.39 16.54 -10.39
CA VAL A 4 15.50 15.78 -9.49
C VAL A 4 15.77 16.25 -8.07
N ASP A 5 14.72 16.60 -7.32
CA ASP A 5 14.83 16.95 -5.90
C ASP A 5 15.12 15.68 -5.08
N GLN A 6 16.40 15.44 -4.86
CA GLN A 6 16.90 14.26 -4.14
C GLN A 6 16.39 14.19 -2.69
N ASN A 7 16.16 15.33 -2.04
CA ASN A 7 15.63 15.34 -0.68
C ASN A 7 14.16 14.92 -0.66
N ALA A 8 13.38 15.40 -1.64
CA ALA A 8 11.98 15.00 -1.77
C ALA A 8 11.85 13.51 -2.09
N VAL A 9 12.63 13.02 -3.07
CA VAL A 9 12.66 11.59 -3.44
C VAL A 9 13.10 10.73 -2.26
N GLY A 10 14.20 11.08 -1.58
CA GLY A 10 14.70 10.29 -0.45
C GLY A 10 13.76 10.27 0.75
N THR A 11 13.00 11.35 0.99
CA THR A 11 12.00 11.38 2.06
C THR A 11 10.81 10.48 1.74
N LEU A 12 10.31 10.52 0.50
CA LEU A 12 9.24 9.62 0.06
C LEU A 12 9.69 8.16 0.08
N LEU A 13 10.92 7.88 -0.36
CA LEU A 13 11.50 6.54 -0.24
C LEU A 13 11.58 6.08 1.21
N THR A 14 11.96 6.97 2.15
CA THR A 14 11.99 6.64 3.59
C THR A 14 10.62 6.24 4.11
N VAL A 15 9.54 6.90 3.64
CA VAL A 15 8.16 6.51 3.96
C VAL A 15 7.84 5.13 3.38
N TYR A 16 8.16 4.88 2.12
CA TYR A 16 7.91 3.58 1.48
C TYR A 16 8.66 2.45 2.18
N THR A 17 9.93 2.65 2.54
CA THR A 17 10.72 1.68 3.30
C THR A 17 10.08 1.33 4.65
N ASP A 18 9.44 2.29 5.32
CA ASP A 18 8.77 2.04 6.59
C ASP A 18 7.42 1.34 6.42
N ILE A 19 6.74 1.58 5.29
CA ILE A 19 5.52 0.87 4.89
C ILE A 19 5.83 -0.59 4.58
N ASP A 20 6.89 -0.91 3.81
CA ASP A 20 7.32 -2.30 3.56
C ASP A 20 7.65 -3.01 4.89
N LEU A 21 8.34 -2.32 5.81
CA LEU A 21 8.61 -2.86 7.15
C LEU A 21 7.31 -3.09 7.95
N LEU A 22 6.32 -2.22 7.80
CA LEU A 22 5.01 -2.41 8.42
C LEU A 22 4.28 -3.61 7.81
N ALA A 23 4.24 -3.74 6.47
CA ALA A 23 3.64 -4.86 5.76
C ALA A 23 4.25 -6.20 6.21
N LEU A 24 5.58 -6.23 6.41
CA LEU A 24 6.30 -7.37 6.99
C LEU A 24 5.72 -7.75 8.36
N GLU A 25 5.62 -6.79 9.29
CA GLU A 25 5.14 -7.02 10.64
C GLU A 25 3.67 -7.49 10.66
N LEU A 26 2.85 -6.88 9.80
CA LEU A 26 1.43 -7.23 9.65
C LEU A 26 1.25 -8.65 9.11
N CYS A 27 2.02 -9.05 8.10
CA CYS A 27 2.00 -10.41 7.58
C CYS A 27 2.48 -11.42 8.62
N ALA A 28 3.59 -11.11 9.31
CA ALA A 28 4.16 -11.97 10.33
C ALA A 28 3.17 -12.27 11.47
N ASP A 29 2.46 -11.25 11.97
CA ASP A 29 1.42 -11.40 13.00
C ASP A 29 0.26 -12.28 12.49
N ARG A 30 -0.12 -12.12 11.21
CA ARG A 30 -1.31 -12.76 10.64
C ARG A 30 -1.13 -14.24 10.27
N ILE A 31 0.10 -14.72 10.02
CA ILE A 31 0.38 -16.11 9.60
C ILE A 31 -0.29 -17.14 10.51
N GLY A 32 -0.21 -16.97 11.84
CA GLY A 32 -0.75 -17.94 12.78
C GLY A 32 -2.27 -18.17 12.65
N THR A 33 -3.00 -17.11 12.26
CA THR A 33 -4.47 -17.10 12.20
C THR A 33 -5.03 -17.11 10.78
N ALA A 34 -4.18 -17.16 9.74
CA ALA A 34 -4.66 -17.20 8.36
C ALA A 34 -5.51 -18.47 8.12
N PRO A 35 -6.58 -18.38 7.31
CA PRO A 35 -7.66 -19.38 7.29
C PRO A 35 -7.29 -20.71 6.62
N THR A 36 -6.30 -20.72 5.73
CA THR A 36 -5.89 -21.90 4.96
C THR A 36 -4.37 -22.08 5.02
N LEU A 37 -3.88 -23.28 4.69
CA LEU A 37 -2.43 -23.51 4.60
C LEU A 37 -1.81 -22.65 3.51
N GLU A 38 -2.48 -22.53 2.37
CA GLU A 38 -2.05 -21.72 1.24
C GLU A 38 -1.90 -20.26 1.65
N ALA A 39 -2.89 -19.67 2.35
CA ALA A 39 -2.79 -18.31 2.86
C ALA A 39 -1.62 -18.13 3.84
N LYS A 40 -1.31 -19.15 4.66
CA LYS A 40 -0.14 -19.12 5.56
C LYS A 40 1.17 -19.08 4.80
N LEU A 41 1.28 -19.89 3.74
CA LEU A 41 2.47 -19.95 2.89
C LEU A 41 2.64 -18.65 2.10
N GLU A 42 1.56 -18.07 1.59
CA GLU A 42 1.57 -16.79 0.87
C GLU A 42 2.01 -15.64 1.77
N LEU A 43 1.49 -15.54 3.00
CA LEU A 43 1.93 -14.53 3.96
C LEU A 43 3.38 -14.74 4.41
N ALA A 44 3.81 -16.00 4.60
CA ALA A 44 5.20 -16.30 4.93
C ALA A 44 6.16 -15.91 3.79
N HIS A 45 5.74 -16.09 2.53
CA HIS A 45 6.49 -15.63 1.37
C HIS A 45 6.55 -14.11 1.29
N GLN A 46 5.42 -13.42 1.53
CA GLN A 46 5.36 -11.96 1.58
C GLN A 46 6.30 -11.39 2.67
N VAL A 47 6.36 -11.99 3.86
CA VAL A 47 7.32 -11.58 4.91
C VAL A 47 8.78 -11.58 4.39
N GLU A 48 9.15 -12.56 3.57
CA GLU A 48 10.50 -12.61 2.99
C GLU A 48 10.68 -11.58 1.87
N GLU A 49 9.67 -11.35 1.04
CA GLU A 49 9.68 -10.27 0.03
C GLU A 49 9.86 -8.90 0.69
N GLU A 50 9.03 -8.55 1.67
CA GLU A 50 9.11 -7.27 2.39
C GLU A 50 10.46 -7.07 3.09
N ARG A 51 11.03 -8.16 3.61
CA ARG A 51 12.37 -8.12 4.22
C ARG A 51 13.43 -7.76 3.17
N ILE A 52 13.30 -8.28 1.95
CA ILE A 52 14.19 -7.96 0.83
C ILE A 52 13.99 -6.51 0.40
N HIS A 53 12.75 -6.05 0.26
CA HIS A 53 12.41 -4.68 -0.13
C HIS A 53 13.01 -3.67 0.85
N PHE A 54 12.74 -3.84 2.14
CA PHE A 54 13.30 -3.00 3.20
C PHE A 54 14.83 -2.92 3.11
N ARG A 55 15.51 -4.05 2.93
CA ARG A 55 16.98 -4.09 2.87
C ARG A 55 17.58 -3.41 1.64
N ILE A 56 16.93 -3.54 0.49
CA ILE A 56 17.37 -2.86 -0.75
C ILE A 56 17.27 -1.35 -0.55
N GLN A 57 16.12 -0.88 -0.08
CA GLN A 57 15.85 0.54 0.07
C GLN A 57 16.66 1.16 1.22
N GLU A 58 16.79 0.49 2.37
CA GLU A 58 17.65 0.90 3.49
C GLU A 58 19.09 1.14 3.03
N LYS A 59 19.64 0.20 2.25
CA LYS A 59 21.00 0.32 1.70
C LYS A 59 21.12 1.49 0.72
N TRP A 60 20.11 1.72 -0.11
CA TRP A 60 20.10 2.83 -1.05
C TRP A 60 20.00 4.19 -0.33
N LEU A 61 19.09 4.30 0.63
CA LEU A 61 18.93 5.45 1.52
C LEU A 61 20.25 5.85 2.20
N ALA A 62 20.99 4.88 2.73
CA ALA A 62 22.32 5.12 3.29
C ALA A 62 23.33 5.66 2.26
N THR A 63 23.27 5.18 1.01
CA THR A 63 24.17 5.59 -0.09
C THR A 63 23.95 7.05 -0.49
N ILE A 64 22.70 7.53 -0.45
CA ILE A 64 22.35 8.93 -0.74
C ILE A 64 22.45 9.86 0.49
N GLY A 65 23.02 9.38 1.60
CA GLY A 65 23.24 10.17 2.82
C GLY A 65 21.99 10.40 3.67
N MET A 66 20.93 9.60 3.47
CA MET A 66 19.67 9.65 4.22
C MET A 66 19.40 8.31 4.91
N PRO A 67 20.25 7.86 5.85
CA PRO A 67 20.08 6.54 6.48
C PRO A 67 18.70 6.40 7.12
N PHE A 68 18.08 5.23 6.93
CA PHE A 68 16.70 4.96 7.33
C PHE A 68 16.46 5.28 8.81
N ARG A 69 15.34 5.98 9.06
CA ARG A 69 14.71 6.16 10.36
C ARG A 69 13.21 6.16 10.12
N SER A 70 12.48 5.31 10.84
CA SER A 70 11.01 5.24 10.81
C SER A 70 10.41 6.64 10.92
N PRO A 71 9.74 7.16 9.87
CA PRO A 71 9.00 8.41 9.94
C PRO A 71 7.70 8.26 10.73
N ILE A 72 7.15 7.04 10.84
CA ILE A 72 5.94 6.79 11.62
C ILE A 72 6.27 6.86 13.12
N ASP A 73 5.49 7.63 13.86
CA ASP A 73 5.60 7.72 15.32
C ASP A 73 5.39 6.33 15.98
N PRO A 74 6.19 5.93 16.98
CA PRO A 74 6.06 4.61 17.60
C PRO A 74 4.67 4.31 18.19
N LEU A 75 3.96 5.31 18.71
CA LEU A 75 2.59 5.12 19.22
C LEU A 75 1.61 4.90 18.08
N HIS A 76 1.74 5.65 16.98
CA HIS A 76 0.96 5.41 15.77
C HIS A 76 1.23 4.03 15.19
N ARG A 77 2.50 3.61 15.07
CA ARG A 77 2.87 2.27 14.59
C ARG A 77 2.20 1.18 15.44
N LYS A 78 2.30 1.30 16.77
CA LYS A 78 1.64 0.37 17.68
C LYS A 78 0.12 0.33 17.48
N ALA A 79 -0.52 1.50 17.34
CA ALA A 79 -1.96 1.58 17.10
C ALA A 79 -2.37 0.95 15.76
N ILE A 80 -1.57 1.12 14.70
CA ILE A 80 -1.79 0.49 13.40
C ILE A 80 -1.70 -1.03 13.55
N LEU A 81 -0.63 -1.56 14.16
CA LEU A 81 -0.46 -3.00 14.38
C LEU A 81 -1.63 -3.59 15.19
N GLU A 82 -2.05 -2.93 16.29
CA GLU A 82 -3.21 -3.36 17.09
C GLU A 82 -4.53 -3.29 16.32
N ARG A 83 -4.70 -2.33 15.41
CA ARG A 83 -5.89 -2.23 14.56
C ARG A 83 -5.94 -3.41 13.60
N PHE A 84 -4.85 -3.67 12.89
CA PHE A 84 -4.78 -4.78 11.94
C PHE A 84 -4.89 -6.14 12.61
N SER A 85 -4.34 -6.35 13.80
CA SER A 85 -4.44 -7.63 14.52
C SER A 85 -5.89 -8.01 14.86
N ARG A 86 -6.78 -7.00 15.00
CA ARG A 86 -8.22 -7.17 15.30
C ARG A 86 -9.08 -7.34 14.06
N MET A 87 -8.56 -7.06 12.86
CA MET A 87 -9.30 -7.25 11.61
C MET A 87 -9.61 -8.74 11.39
N ASP A 88 -10.76 -9.02 10.79
CA ASP A 88 -10.99 -10.34 10.21
C ASP A 88 -10.21 -10.50 8.89
N TRP A 89 -10.29 -11.68 8.29
CA TRP A 89 -9.54 -11.97 7.06
C TRP A 89 -9.92 -11.04 5.90
N PHE A 90 -11.20 -10.70 5.76
CA PHE A 90 -11.67 -9.83 4.68
C PHE A 90 -11.12 -8.41 4.84
N ASP A 91 -11.20 -7.85 6.05
CA ASP A 91 -10.69 -6.50 6.32
C ASP A 91 -9.17 -6.43 6.18
N PHE A 92 -8.46 -7.46 6.66
CA PHE A 92 -7.01 -7.56 6.51
C PHE A 92 -6.58 -7.53 5.04
N LEU A 93 -7.22 -8.35 4.19
CA LEU A 93 -6.94 -8.38 2.76
C LEU A 93 -7.32 -7.04 2.08
N SER A 94 -8.46 -6.46 2.47
CA SER A 94 -8.94 -5.18 1.94
C SER A 94 -7.94 -4.05 2.22
N CYS A 95 -7.44 -3.95 3.46
CA CYS A 95 -6.53 -2.88 3.84
C CYS A 95 -5.10 -3.14 3.35
N LEU A 96 -4.53 -4.31 3.60
CA LEU A 96 -3.14 -4.60 3.23
C LEU A 96 -3.01 -4.84 1.72
N GLN A 97 -3.61 -5.93 1.23
CA GLN A 97 -3.34 -6.42 -0.13
C GLN A 97 -3.94 -5.53 -1.22
N ILE A 98 -5.11 -4.91 -0.96
CA ILE A 98 -5.75 -4.01 -1.94
C ILE A 98 -5.32 -2.56 -1.69
N GLY A 99 -5.42 -2.09 -0.45
CA GLY A 99 -5.13 -0.70 -0.11
C GLY A 99 -3.64 -0.34 -0.20
N ILE A 100 -2.79 -1.05 0.55
CA ILE A 100 -1.34 -0.76 0.61
C ILE A 100 -0.64 -1.32 -0.65
N GLU A 101 -0.70 -2.63 -0.87
CA GLU A 101 0.09 -3.27 -1.95
C GLU A 101 -0.49 -3.00 -3.34
N GLY A 102 -1.82 -2.98 -3.47
CA GLY A 102 -2.49 -2.81 -4.77
C GLY A 102 -2.59 -1.36 -5.23
N ILE A 103 -3.12 -0.48 -4.38
CA ILE A 103 -3.36 0.93 -4.70
C ILE A 103 -2.14 1.77 -4.34
N GLY A 104 -1.54 1.58 -3.16
CA GLY A 104 -0.36 2.32 -2.71
C GLY A 104 0.82 2.21 -3.69
N ILE A 105 1.09 1.02 -4.24
CA ILE A 105 2.20 0.83 -5.19
C ILE A 105 2.07 1.69 -6.45
N SER A 106 0.85 2.00 -6.90
CA SER A 106 0.64 2.85 -8.07
C SER A 106 1.13 4.30 -7.84
N LEU A 107 1.10 4.76 -6.59
CA LEU A 107 1.66 6.06 -6.18
C LEU A 107 3.18 6.00 -6.12
N VAL A 108 3.74 4.88 -5.67
CA VAL A 108 5.19 4.63 -5.69
C VAL A 108 5.71 4.62 -7.13
N GLU A 109 5.01 3.96 -8.07
CA GLU A 109 5.35 3.95 -9.50
C GLU A 109 5.41 5.39 -10.07
N LYS A 110 4.48 6.28 -9.68
CA LYS A 110 4.52 7.71 -10.06
C LYS A 110 5.79 8.39 -9.55
N VAL A 111 6.15 8.18 -8.29
CA VAL A 111 7.37 8.75 -7.70
C VAL A 111 8.62 8.17 -8.39
N ALA A 112 8.69 6.86 -8.61
CA ALA A 112 9.80 6.17 -9.27
C ALA A 112 10.03 6.69 -10.71
N SER A 113 8.96 7.04 -11.42
CA SER A 113 9.04 7.63 -12.77
C SER A 113 9.71 9.01 -12.80
N ARG A 114 9.74 9.71 -11.65
CA ARG A 114 10.34 11.04 -11.48
C ARG A 114 11.68 11.00 -10.73
N ALA A 115 12.05 9.84 -10.18
CA ALA A 115 13.27 9.65 -9.41
C ALA A 115 14.52 9.49 -10.29
N ASP A 116 15.70 9.59 -9.68
CA ASP A 116 16.97 9.22 -10.32
C ASP A 116 17.08 7.70 -10.56
N GLU A 117 18.07 7.29 -11.35
CA GLU A 117 18.27 5.90 -11.74
C GLU A 117 18.49 4.95 -10.55
N GLY A 118 19.26 5.37 -9.54
CA GLY A 118 19.54 4.52 -8.39
C GLY A 118 18.33 4.32 -7.50
N THR A 119 17.56 5.39 -7.25
CA THR A 119 16.28 5.27 -6.53
C THR A 119 15.30 4.40 -7.28
N ARG A 120 15.18 4.56 -8.60
CA ARG A 120 14.32 3.71 -9.42
C ARG A 120 14.72 2.25 -9.34
N ALA A 121 16.01 1.95 -9.46
CA ALA A 121 16.55 0.59 -9.35
C ALA A 121 16.25 -0.03 -7.97
N SER A 122 16.26 0.77 -6.90
CA SER A 122 15.90 0.29 -5.55
C SER A 122 14.44 -0.13 -5.39
N LEU A 123 13.55 0.33 -6.29
CA LEU A 123 12.11 0.06 -6.27
C LEU A 123 11.67 -1.02 -7.28
N GLU A 124 12.56 -1.47 -8.18
CA GLU A 124 12.21 -2.43 -9.24
C GLU A 124 11.73 -3.78 -8.69
N ILE A 125 12.42 -4.32 -7.68
CA ILE A 125 12.03 -5.57 -7.02
C ILE A 125 10.74 -5.38 -6.22
N PRO A 126 10.62 -4.38 -5.32
CA PRO A 126 9.36 -4.08 -4.62
C PRO A 126 8.14 -4.00 -5.55
N ILE A 127 8.19 -3.11 -6.56
CA ILE A 127 7.08 -2.90 -7.50
C ILE A 127 6.67 -4.19 -8.25
N ARG A 128 7.62 -5.07 -8.54
CA ARG A 128 7.32 -6.35 -9.18
C ARG A 128 6.61 -7.29 -8.23
N ASP A 129 7.10 -7.40 -7.01
CA ASP A 129 6.60 -8.36 -6.02
C ASP A 129 5.22 -7.93 -5.50
N GLU A 130 4.95 -6.62 -5.35
CA GLU A 130 3.61 -6.10 -4.99
C GLU A 130 2.48 -6.58 -5.92
N LYS A 131 2.79 -6.75 -7.20
CA LYS A 131 1.80 -7.26 -8.18
C LYS A 131 1.37 -8.68 -7.84
N ARG A 132 2.28 -9.50 -7.32
CA ARG A 132 2.02 -10.86 -6.88
C ARG A 132 1.18 -10.87 -5.60
N GLN A 133 1.55 -10.04 -4.62
CA GLN A 133 0.86 -9.91 -3.34
C GLN A 133 -0.59 -9.42 -3.54
N THR A 134 -0.76 -8.35 -4.33
CA THR A 134 -2.07 -7.86 -4.76
C THR A 134 -2.89 -8.97 -5.45
N SER A 135 -2.27 -9.77 -6.32
CA SER A 135 -2.96 -10.87 -7.02
C SER A 135 -3.44 -11.95 -6.05
N PHE A 136 -2.66 -12.27 -5.02
CA PHE A 136 -3.08 -13.17 -3.94
C PHE A 136 -4.30 -12.61 -3.20
N GLY A 137 -4.25 -11.34 -2.78
CA GLY A 137 -5.37 -10.68 -2.11
C GLY A 137 -6.64 -10.64 -2.94
N LEU A 138 -6.52 -10.30 -4.24
CA LEU A 138 -7.64 -10.31 -5.18
C LEU A 138 -8.24 -11.70 -5.34
N SER A 139 -7.42 -12.75 -5.40
CA SER A 139 -7.90 -14.13 -5.52
C SER A 139 -8.73 -14.53 -4.30
N GLU A 140 -8.23 -14.27 -3.08
CA GLU A 140 -8.92 -14.60 -1.84
C GLU A 140 -10.21 -13.80 -1.67
N LEU A 141 -10.18 -12.48 -1.92
CA LEU A 141 -11.36 -11.63 -1.86
C LEU A 141 -12.39 -12.02 -2.91
N ARG A 142 -11.96 -12.34 -4.15
CA ARG A 142 -12.87 -12.81 -5.21
C ARG A 142 -13.56 -14.10 -4.80
N ARG A 143 -12.86 -15.03 -4.13
CA ARG A 143 -13.48 -16.26 -3.61
C ARG A 143 -14.60 -15.93 -2.63
N ILE A 144 -14.32 -15.07 -1.64
CA ILE A 144 -15.32 -14.61 -0.64
C ILE A 144 -16.53 -13.95 -1.32
N VAL A 145 -16.28 -13.02 -2.23
CA VAL A 145 -17.35 -12.29 -2.97
C VAL A 145 -18.15 -13.24 -3.87
N SER A 146 -17.50 -14.23 -4.50
CA SER A 146 -18.18 -15.14 -5.43
C SER A 146 -19.15 -16.09 -4.72
N GLU A 147 -18.87 -16.45 -3.47
CA GLU A 147 -19.69 -17.33 -2.64
C GLU A 147 -20.89 -16.58 -2.00
N ALA A 148 -20.85 -15.25 -1.95
CA ALA A 148 -21.86 -14.40 -1.33
C ALA A 148 -23.14 -14.24 -2.17
N SER A 149 -24.30 -14.10 -1.50
CA SER A 149 -25.57 -13.71 -2.12
C SER A 149 -25.50 -12.30 -2.72
N PRO A 150 -26.46 -11.89 -3.58
CA PRO A 150 -26.49 -10.53 -4.09
C PRO A 150 -26.50 -9.45 -2.99
N GLU A 151 -27.26 -9.65 -1.92
CA GLU A 151 -27.34 -8.72 -0.78
C GLU A 151 -26.03 -8.68 0.00
N GLU A 152 -25.40 -9.84 0.21
CA GLU A 152 -24.11 -9.95 0.90
C GLU A 152 -22.98 -9.31 0.07
N ARG A 153 -22.99 -9.48 -1.26
CA ARG A 153 -22.03 -8.84 -2.16
C ARG A 153 -22.10 -7.32 -2.08
N GLU A 154 -23.29 -6.76 -2.00
CA GLU A 154 -23.47 -5.32 -1.80
C GLU A 154 -22.87 -4.88 -0.47
N ALA A 155 -23.16 -5.60 0.62
CA ALA A 155 -22.59 -5.31 1.93
C ALA A 155 -21.05 -5.43 1.96
N LEU A 156 -20.48 -6.44 1.29
CA LEU A 156 -19.03 -6.60 1.14
C LEU A 156 -18.41 -5.47 0.32
N THR A 157 -19.12 -4.97 -0.70
CA THR A 157 -18.67 -3.83 -1.51
C THR A 157 -18.59 -2.56 -0.66
N GLU A 158 -19.62 -2.27 0.13
CA GLU A 158 -19.64 -1.12 1.04
C GLU A 158 -18.57 -1.26 2.13
N ARG A 159 -18.37 -2.48 2.66
CA ARG A 159 -17.33 -2.77 3.65
C ARG A 159 -15.93 -2.55 3.09
N LEU A 160 -15.65 -3.01 1.87
CA LEU A 160 -14.38 -2.77 1.18
C LEU A 160 -14.12 -1.27 0.99
N LEU A 161 -15.12 -0.51 0.55
CA LEU A 161 -15.00 0.95 0.42
C LEU A 161 -14.70 1.64 1.75
N ALA A 162 -15.40 1.23 2.82
CA ALA A 162 -15.16 1.77 4.16
C ALA A 162 -13.72 1.47 4.63
N ASN A 163 -13.23 0.25 4.43
CA ASN A 163 -11.86 -0.13 4.76
C ASN A 163 -10.81 0.70 4.02
N LEU A 164 -11.01 0.97 2.73
CA LEU A 164 -10.09 1.79 1.94
C LEU A 164 -10.12 3.26 2.39
N ASN A 165 -11.30 3.82 2.64
CA ASN A 165 -11.44 5.19 3.13
C ASN A 165 -10.78 5.38 4.51
N ASP A 166 -10.99 4.42 5.40
CA ASP A 166 -10.38 4.41 6.73
C ASP A 166 -8.86 4.30 6.66
N LEU A 167 -8.33 3.48 5.74
CA LEU A 167 -6.90 3.38 5.50
C LEU A 167 -6.30 4.70 5.00
N TYR A 168 -6.97 5.40 4.09
CA TYR A 168 -6.51 6.70 3.59
C TYR A 168 -6.51 7.76 4.69
N THR A 169 -7.56 7.79 5.51
CA THR A 169 -7.64 8.67 6.67
C THR A 169 -6.50 8.38 7.65
N LEU A 170 -6.24 7.10 7.92
CA LEU A 170 -5.13 6.66 8.77
C LEU A 170 -3.76 7.09 8.20
N ALA A 171 -3.58 6.99 6.88
CA ALA A 171 -2.36 7.43 6.22
C ALA A 171 -2.16 8.95 6.35
N GLU A 172 -3.21 9.76 6.18
CA GLU A 172 -3.16 11.21 6.37
C GLU A 172 -2.81 11.60 7.82
N GLU A 173 -3.29 10.83 8.81
CA GLU A 173 -3.01 11.06 10.23
C GLU A 173 -1.60 10.62 10.66
N CYS A 174 -1.13 9.48 10.13
CA CYS A 174 0.08 8.83 10.64
C CYS A 174 1.36 9.17 9.87
N LEU A 175 1.25 9.51 8.58
CA LEU A 175 2.42 9.79 7.75
C LEU A 175 2.81 11.27 7.85
N PRO A 176 4.04 11.60 8.27
CA PRO A 176 4.48 12.99 8.45
C PRO A 176 4.90 13.65 7.11
N VAL A 177 4.19 13.35 6.02
CA VAL A 177 4.52 13.84 4.68
C VAL A 177 3.35 14.63 4.10
N ARG A 178 3.52 15.95 4.01
CA ARG A 178 2.55 16.82 3.35
C ARG A 178 2.79 16.82 1.84
N PHE A 179 1.72 16.76 1.07
CA PHE A 179 1.78 16.74 -0.39
C PHE A 179 2.65 17.87 -0.97
N GLU A 180 2.43 19.10 -0.50
CA GLU A 180 3.12 20.30 -0.97
C GLU A 180 4.63 20.22 -0.77
N ASP A 181 5.08 19.51 0.25
CA ASP A 181 6.50 19.46 0.64
C ASP A 181 7.30 18.45 -0.17
N TYR A 182 6.66 17.45 -0.78
CA TYR A 182 7.37 16.32 -1.38
C TYR A 182 6.90 16.00 -2.81
N TRP A 183 5.67 15.51 -2.99
CA TRP A 183 5.17 15.14 -4.32
C TRP A 183 5.12 16.32 -5.30
N SER A 184 4.73 17.51 -4.81
CA SER A 184 4.69 18.72 -5.65
C SER A 184 6.08 19.09 -6.20
N ARG A 185 7.15 18.85 -5.43
CA ARG A 185 8.54 19.12 -5.83
C ARG A 185 9.04 18.17 -6.92
N LEU A 186 8.42 17.00 -7.05
CA LEU A 186 8.63 16.07 -8.16
C LEU A 186 7.80 16.43 -9.41
N GLY A 187 7.04 17.54 -9.33
CA GLY A 187 6.13 17.98 -10.39
C GLY A 187 4.91 17.09 -10.54
N LEU A 188 4.46 16.46 -9.47
CA LEU A 188 3.18 15.74 -9.41
C LEU A 188 2.10 16.69 -8.87
N THR A 189 0.88 16.60 -9.39
CA THR A 189 -0.28 17.34 -8.86
C THR A 189 -1.14 16.46 -7.96
N ARG A 190 -1.94 17.09 -7.08
CA ARG A 190 -2.89 16.36 -6.22
C ARG A 190 -3.90 15.60 -7.08
N GLU A 191 -4.35 16.23 -8.16
CA GLU A 191 -5.24 15.64 -9.17
C GLU A 191 -4.65 14.39 -9.81
N GLU A 192 -3.39 14.43 -10.27
CA GLU A 192 -2.72 13.26 -10.85
C GLU A 192 -2.64 12.09 -9.85
N MET A 193 -2.35 12.38 -8.58
CA MET A 193 -2.25 11.34 -7.55
C MET A 193 -3.63 10.75 -7.19
N TRP A 194 -4.64 11.60 -7.01
CA TRP A 194 -6.01 11.15 -6.72
C TRP A 194 -6.64 10.40 -7.89
N GLU A 195 -6.40 10.84 -9.13
CA GLU A 195 -6.84 10.10 -10.32
C GLU A 195 -6.19 8.71 -10.39
N THR A 196 -4.93 8.61 -9.97
CA THR A 196 -4.23 7.32 -9.89
C THR A 196 -4.88 6.41 -8.84
N VAL A 197 -5.18 6.93 -7.64
CA VAL A 197 -5.92 6.20 -6.60
C VAL A 197 -7.29 5.77 -7.10
N HIS A 198 -8.02 6.68 -7.75
CA HIS A 198 -9.37 6.45 -8.26
C HIS A 198 -9.39 5.33 -9.30
N GLN A 199 -8.58 5.47 -10.35
CA GLN A 199 -8.48 4.50 -11.43
C GLN A 199 -8.04 3.13 -10.89
N LYS A 200 -7.06 3.11 -9.98
CA LYS A 200 -6.59 1.84 -9.41
C LYS A 200 -7.64 1.17 -8.54
N THR A 201 -8.41 1.94 -7.77
CA THR A 201 -9.54 1.42 -6.98
C THR A 201 -10.59 0.80 -7.90
N LEU A 202 -10.96 1.45 -9.01
CA LEU A 202 -11.90 0.89 -9.98
C LEU A 202 -11.40 -0.43 -10.60
N GLU A 203 -10.13 -0.50 -10.98
CA GLU A 203 -9.52 -1.74 -11.48
C GLU A 203 -9.62 -2.89 -10.47
N MET A 204 -9.38 -2.61 -9.18
CA MET A 204 -9.50 -3.62 -8.12
C MET A 204 -10.94 -4.10 -7.95
N PHE A 205 -11.92 -3.19 -8.04
CA PHE A 205 -13.33 -3.55 -7.94
C PHE A 205 -13.78 -4.40 -9.13
N GLU A 206 -13.38 -4.01 -10.35
CA GLU A 206 -13.63 -4.80 -11.56
C GLU A 206 -13.00 -6.20 -11.43
N ALA A 207 -11.78 -6.28 -10.90
CA ALA A 207 -11.11 -7.55 -10.63
C ALA A 207 -11.78 -8.39 -9.52
N LEU A 208 -12.69 -7.83 -8.73
CA LEU A 208 -13.52 -8.59 -7.79
C LEU A 208 -14.90 -8.92 -8.35
N GLY A 209 -15.21 -8.51 -9.59
CA GLY A 209 -16.55 -8.64 -10.17
C GLY A 209 -17.56 -7.68 -9.54
N LEU A 210 -17.08 -6.61 -8.92
CA LEU A 210 -17.88 -5.55 -8.32
C LEU A 210 -17.97 -4.38 -9.31
N SER A 211 -19.16 -3.79 -9.43
CA SER A 211 -19.38 -2.61 -10.29
C SER A 211 -20.07 -1.54 -9.47
N ARG A 212 -19.32 -0.49 -9.12
CA ARG A 212 -19.81 0.60 -8.26
C ARG A 212 -19.16 1.92 -8.68
N ALA A 213 -19.95 3.00 -8.68
CA ALA A 213 -19.40 4.35 -8.69
C ALA A 213 -18.70 4.63 -7.35
N LEU A 214 -17.47 5.10 -7.38
CA LEU A 214 -16.75 5.43 -6.16
C LEU A 214 -17.37 6.69 -5.51
N PRO A 215 -17.46 6.75 -4.16
CA PRO A 215 -17.93 7.94 -3.47
C PRO A 215 -17.08 9.17 -3.79
N GLU A 216 -17.64 10.37 -3.63
CA GLU A 216 -16.93 11.64 -3.84
C GLU A 216 -15.66 11.77 -2.97
N ALA A 217 -15.61 11.08 -1.83
CA ALA A 217 -14.40 10.97 -1.00
C ALA A 217 -13.18 10.37 -1.73
N PHE A 218 -13.42 9.64 -2.83
CA PHE A 218 -12.40 9.05 -3.71
C PHE A 218 -12.22 9.87 -5.01
N SER A 219 -12.79 11.06 -5.09
CA SER A 219 -12.58 12.02 -6.19
C SER A 219 -11.75 13.19 -5.71
N CYS A 220 -10.99 13.80 -6.62
CA CYS A 220 -10.01 14.85 -6.33
C CYS A 220 -10.59 15.95 -5.43
N LYS A 221 -10.02 16.17 -4.24
CA LYS A 221 -10.24 17.37 -3.43
C LYS A 221 -9.35 18.52 -3.92
#